data_AF-A0A935XU21-F1
#
_entry.id   AF-A0A935XU21-F1
#
_cell.length_a   1.000
_cell.length_b   1.000
_cell.length_c   1.000
_cell.angle_alpha   90.00
_cell.angle_beta   90.00
_cell.angle_gamma   90.00
#
_symmetry.space_group_name_H-M   'P 1'
#
loop_
_entity.id
_entity.type
_entity.pdbx_description
1 polymer ?
#
loop_
_entity_poly.entity_id
_entity_poly.type
_entity_poly.pdbx_seq_one_letter_code
_entity_poly.pdbx_strand_id
1 'polypeptide(L)'
;MLKKKLKALLRSRSARFTRDLLAVGSTHADGNACNSVSWWNGDGRPVHYRCGTSDVGLVYDILFKPGRRAEYWLPAEVSPRVVFDIGANIGVTARYLAQRFPHAEIHGFEPIPANVEVLRANAEGAPIHVHPYGLRPVPLLHPTGRGTGWIALGAPNPLPAPKRSAPRYAPRATCSLRLTACNRT
;
A
#
# COMPACT_ATOMS: atom_id res chain seq x y z
N MET A 1 -20.95 23.86 1.95
CA MET A 1 -20.31 23.08 0.86
C MET A 1 -19.34 23.89 -0.02
N LEU A 2 -19.69 25.10 -0.46
CA LEU A 2 -18.86 25.90 -1.38
C LEU A 2 -17.43 26.24 -0.86
N LYS A 3 -17.29 26.59 0.43
CA LYS A 3 -15.98 26.88 1.06
C LYS A 3 -15.02 25.66 1.06
N LYS A 4 -15.54 24.44 1.23
CA LYS A 4 -14.74 23.20 1.22
C LYS A 4 -14.25 22.88 -0.19
N LYS A 5 -15.14 23.00 -1.19
CA LYS A 5 -14.82 22.84 -2.62
C LYS A 5 -13.73 23.83 -3.05
N LEU A 6 -13.87 25.11 -2.71
CA LEU A 6 -12.90 26.13 -3.06
C LEU A 6 -11.52 25.86 -2.43
N LYS A 7 -11.48 25.51 -1.14
CA LYS A 7 -10.22 25.13 -0.46
C LYS A 7 -9.57 23.90 -1.08
N ALA A 8 -10.36 22.88 -1.39
CA ALA A 8 -9.87 21.66 -2.03
C ALA A 8 -9.28 21.94 -3.41
N LEU A 9 -9.95 22.76 -4.23
CA LEU A 9 -9.47 23.14 -5.56
C LEU A 9 -8.19 23.96 -5.50
N LEU A 10 -8.14 24.98 -4.62
CA LEU A 10 -6.95 25.82 -4.46
C LEU A 10 -5.74 25.02 -3.99
N ARG A 11 -5.93 24.08 -3.06
CA ARG A 11 -4.84 23.29 -2.48
C ARG A 11 -4.38 22.15 -3.36
N SER A 12 -5.29 21.45 -4.04
CA SER A 12 -4.94 20.33 -4.93
C SER A 12 -4.58 20.77 -6.34
N ARG A 13 -5.02 21.98 -6.74
CA ARG A 13 -4.97 22.47 -8.13
C ARG A 13 -5.61 21.51 -9.14
N SER A 14 -6.56 20.66 -8.69
CA SER A 14 -7.19 19.64 -9.52
C SER A 14 -8.71 19.59 -9.30
N ALA A 15 -9.45 19.88 -10.37
CA ALA A 15 -10.91 19.78 -10.37
C ALA A 15 -11.37 18.32 -10.20
N ARG A 16 -10.63 17.36 -10.78
CA ARG A 16 -10.88 15.92 -10.64
C ARG A 16 -10.72 15.49 -9.17
N PHE A 17 -9.57 15.76 -8.57
CA PHE A 17 -9.32 15.44 -7.16
C PHE A 17 -10.37 16.08 -6.23
N THR A 18 -10.73 17.34 -6.51
CA THR A 18 -11.74 18.05 -5.73
C THR A 18 -13.11 17.37 -5.82
N ARG A 19 -13.52 16.91 -7.01
CA ARG A 19 -14.75 16.15 -7.19
C ARG A 19 -14.68 14.83 -6.42
N ASP A 20 -13.59 14.09 -6.56
CA ASP A 20 -13.40 12.80 -5.91
C ASP A 20 -13.46 12.96 -4.37
N LEU A 21 -12.84 14.01 -3.82
CA LEU A 21 -12.85 14.33 -2.38
C LEU A 21 -14.24 14.68 -1.86
N LEU A 22 -15.06 15.36 -2.68
CA LEU A 22 -16.43 15.72 -2.32
C LEU A 22 -17.40 14.55 -2.47
N ALA A 23 -17.06 13.55 -3.28
CA ALA A 23 -17.84 12.34 -3.49
C ALA A 23 -17.56 11.25 -2.45
N VAL A 24 -16.52 11.38 -1.61
CA VAL A 24 -16.24 10.45 -0.50
C VAL A 24 -17.49 10.27 0.36
N GLY A 25 -17.93 9.01 0.55
CA GLY A 25 -19.14 8.66 1.31
C GLY A 25 -20.45 8.70 0.52
N SER A 26 -20.41 9.04 -0.78
CA SER A 26 -21.57 8.90 -1.68
C SER A 26 -21.57 7.51 -2.31
N THR A 27 -22.74 6.88 -2.40
CA THR A 27 -22.97 5.51 -2.93
C THR A 27 -22.66 5.33 -4.42
N HIS A 28 -22.16 6.36 -5.11
CA HIS A 28 -21.97 6.41 -6.57
C HIS A 28 -20.51 6.48 -7.01
N ALA A 29 -19.54 6.36 -6.11
CA ALA A 29 -18.15 6.36 -6.54
C ALA A 29 -17.75 4.98 -7.07
N ASP A 30 -17.18 4.95 -8.28
CA ASP A 30 -16.53 3.77 -8.87
C ASP A 30 -15.43 3.28 -7.93
N GLY A 31 -15.80 2.42 -6.99
CA GLY A 31 -15.15 2.25 -5.69
C GLY A 31 -13.77 1.60 -5.68
N ASN A 32 -13.05 1.61 -6.81
CA ASN A 32 -11.68 1.11 -6.95
C ASN A 32 -10.91 1.72 -8.14
N ALA A 33 -11.44 2.73 -8.83
CA ALA A 33 -10.69 3.36 -9.93
C ALA A 33 -9.46 4.09 -9.38
N CYS A 34 -8.26 3.72 -9.86
CA CYS A 34 -7.02 4.38 -9.50
C CYS A 34 -6.90 5.72 -10.25
N ASN A 35 -6.83 6.81 -9.51
CA ASN A 35 -6.56 8.16 -10.02
C ASN A 35 -5.25 8.68 -9.43
N SER A 36 -4.75 9.79 -9.98
CA SER A 36 -3.61 10.50 -9.41
C SER A 36 -3.77 12.02 -9.42
N VAL A 37 -3.03 12.68 -8.54
CA VAL A 37 -2.93 14.14 -8.44
C VAL A 37 -1.49 14.56 -8.17
N SER A 38 -0.99 15.60 -8.84
CA SER A 38 0.37 16.11 -8.59
C SER A 38 0.49 16.78 -7.22
N TRP A 39 1.48 16.38 -6.43
CA TRP A 39 1.79 17.04 -5.16
C TRP A 39 2.71 18.24 -5.36
N TRP A 40 2.16 19.31 -5.92
CA TRP A 40 2.90 20.49 -6.38
C TRP A 40 3.61 21.29 -5.26
N ASN A 41 3.21 21.13 -4.00
CA ASN A 41 3.84 21.76 -2.84
C ASN A 41 4.72 20.81 -2.02
N GLY A 42 5.07 19.64 -2.59
CA GLY A 42 6.04 18.70 -2.03
C GLY A 42 7.08 18.31 -3.09
N ASP A 43 7.17 17.02 -3.40
CA ASP A 43 8.13 16.47 -4.37
C ASP A 43 7.72 16.67 -5.85
N GLY A 44 6.54 17.23 -6.13
CA GLY A 44 6.02 17.47 -7.47
C GLY A 44 5.51 16.24 -8.21
N ARG A 45 5.68 15.04 -7.66
CA ARG A 45 5.32 13.77 -8.33
C ARG A 45 3.83 13.47 -8.20
N PRO A 46 3.24 12.63 -9.07
CA PRO A 46 1.85 12.20 -8.92
C PRO A 46 1.67 11.36 -7.64
N VAL A 47 0.60 11.60 -6.89
CA VAL A 47 0.13 10.77 -5.78
C VAL A 47 -1.07 9.97 -6.26
N HIS A 48 -0.94 8.65 -6.22
CA HIS A 48 -1.96 7.68 -6.59
C HIS A 48 -2.91 7.41 -5.43
N TYR A 49 -4.20 7.31 -5.72
CA TYR A 49 -5.26 7.05 -4.75
C TYR A 49 -6.45 6.35 -5.43
N ARG A 50 -7.22 5.58 -4.65
CA ARG A 50 -8.45 4.94 -5.14
C ARG A 50 -9.66 5.86 -4.94
N CYS A 51 -10.42 6.07 -5.99
CA CYS A 51 -11.65 6.87 -5.94
C CYS A 51 -12.72 6.20 -5.07
N GLY A 52 -13.52 7.01 -4.39
CA GLY A 52 -14.59 6.51 -3.51
C GLY A 52 -14.12 5.92 -2.18
N THR A 53 -12.81 5.83 -1.97
CA THR A 53 -12.22 5.32 -0.72
C THR A 53 -11.75 6.46 0.19
N SER A 54 -11.29 6.12 1.40
CA SER A 54 -10.68 7.07 2.33
C SER A 54 -9.35 7.65 1.83
N ASP A 55 -8.70 7.04 0.82
CA ASP A 55 -7.42 7.48 0.27
C ASP A 55 -7.44 8.97 -0.11
N VAL A 56 -8.52 9.43 -0.77
CA VAL A 56 -8.65 10.83 -1.21
C VAL A 56 -8.62 11.81 -0.02
N GLY A 57 -9.25 11.41 1.09
CA GLY A 57 -9.25 12.17 2.34
C GLY A 57 -7.85 12.24 2.94
N LEU A 58 -7.15 11.11 3.00
CA LEU A 58 -5.77 11.03 3.51
C LEU A 58 -4.80 11.88 2.68
N VAL A 59 -4.86 11.80 1.35
CA VAL A 59 -4.05 12.65 0.45
C VAL A 59 -4.30 14.13 0.76
N TYR A 60 -5.56 14.54 0.95
CA TYR A 60 -5.88 15.92 1.27
C TYR A 60 -5.39 16.35 2.65
N ASP A 61 -5.58 15.51 3.66
CA ASP A 61 -5.32 15.83 5.05
C ASP A 61 -3.84 15.80 5.41
N ILE A 62 -3.05 14.96 4.73
CA ILE A 62 -1.61 14.80 4.97
C ILE A 62 -0.78 15.69 4.04
N LEU A 63 -1.09 15.75 2.74
CA LEU A 63 -0.22 16.42 1.75
C LEU A 63 -0.66 17.85 1.39
N PHE A 64 -1.97 18.10 1.32
CA PHE A 64 -2.51 19.37 0.83
C PHE A 64 -2.95 20.35 1.93
N LYS A 65 -3.15 19.89 3.18
CA LYS A 65 -3.29 20.79 4.33
C LYS A 65 -1.90 21.36 4.72
N PRO A 66 -1.75 22.68 4.86
CA PRO A 66 -0.45 23.28 5.17
C PRO A 66 -0.12 23.29 6.67
N GLY A 67 1.17 23.20 7.00
CA GLY A 67 1.72 23.48 8.32
C GLY A 67 1.07 22.66 9.44
N ARG A 68 0.73 23.32 10.56
CA ARG A 68 0.07 22.70 11.73
C ARG A 68 -1.32 22.12 11.45
N ARG A 69 -1.85 22.27 10.23
CA ARG A 69 -3.13 21.68 9.81
C ARG A 69 -2.95 20.33 9.12
N ALA A 70 -1.72 19.98 8.71
CA ALA A 70 -1.42 18.64 8.26
C ALA A 70 -1.58 17.68 9.46
N GLU A 71 -2.10 16.49 9.21
CA GLU A 71 -2.32 15.48 10.25
C GLU A 71 -1.00 15.10 10.97
N TYR A 72 0.10 14.99 10.22
CA TYR A 72 1.43 14.67 10.72
C TYR A 72 2.32 15.91 10.80
N TRP A 73 1.95 16.89 11.62
CA TRP A 73 2.85 18.01 11.91
C TRP A 73 3.87 17.60 13.00
N LEU A 74 5.15 17.62 12.65
CA LEU A 74 6.26 17.37 13.58
C LEU A 74 7.09 18.66 13.81
N PRO A 75 7.61 18.87 15.04
CA PRO A 75 8.52 19.98 15.35
C PRO A 75 9.75 20.01 14.42
N ALA A 76 10.35 21.19 14.25
CA ALA A 76 11.51 21.37 13.36
C ALA A 76 12.77 20.65 13.89
N GLU A 77 12.83 20.46 15.20
CA GLU A 77 13.97 19.98 15.98
C GLU A 77 14.21 18.48 15.82
N VAL A 78 13.25 17.74 15.25
CA VAL A 78 13.39 16.30 14.99
C VAL A 78 14.11 16.10 13.65
N SER A 79 15.23 15.36 13.67
CA SER A 79 16.01 14.99 12.48
C SER A 79 16.34 13.49 12.53
N PRO A 80 15.35 12.63 12.19
CA PRO A 80 15.53 11.19 12.25
C PRO A 80 16.41 10.73 11.09
N ARG A 81 17.26 9.74 11.34
CA ARG A 81 17.98 9.03 10.26
C ARG A 81 17.15 7.91 9.65
N VAL A 82 16.22 7.34 10.42
CA VAL A 82 15.37 6.22 10.03
C VAL A 82 13.97 6.47 10.58
N VAL A 83 12.95 6.18 9.78
CA VAL A 83 11.53 6.30 10.15
C VAL A 83 10.80 5.01 9.78
N PHE A 84 10.00 4.49 10.70
CA PHE A 84 9.12 3.35 10.46
C PHE A 84 7.67 3.81 10.40
N ASP A 85 7.04 3.68 9.22
CA ASP A 85 5.62 3.90 8.99
C ASP A 85 4.90 2.55 9.05
N ILE A 86 4.40 2.20 10.24
CA ILE A 86 3.75 0.92 10.51
C ILE A 86 2.27 1.04 10.16
N GLY A 87 1.81 0.27 9.18
CA GLY A 87 0.48 0.45 8.59
C GLY A 87 0.48 1.54 7.52
N ALA A 88 1.51 1.54 6.67
CA ALA A 88 1.74 2.57 5.66
C ALA A 88 0.58 2.74 4.66
N ASN A 89 -0.34 1.77 4.55
CA ASN A 89 -1.49 1.79 3.66
C ASN A 89 -1.04 2.08 2.22
N ILE A 90 -1.50 3.17 1.59
CA ILE A 90 -1.10 3.57 0.24
C ILE A 90 0.15 4.47 0.20
N GLY A 91 0.84 4.69 1.32
CA GLY A 91 2.14 5.39 1.36
C GLY A 91 2.11 6.91 1.44
N VAL A 92 0.96 7.51 1.73
CA VAL A 92 0.83 8.98 1.81
C VAL A 92 1.67 9.57 2.94
N THR A 93 1.64 8.93 4.12
CA THR A 93 2.43 9.36 5.29
C THR A 93 3.92 9.16 5.06
N ALA A 94 4.34 7.95 4.64
CA ALA A 94 5.73 7.67 4.27
C ALA A 94 6.30 8.71 3.29
N ARG A 95 5.52 9.12 2.29
CA ARG A 95 5.93 10.13 1.31
C ARG A 95 6.02 11.54 1.88
N TYR A 96 5.07 11.93 2.74
CA TYR A 96 5.16 13.18 3.49
C TYR A 96 6.46 13.24 4.32
N LEU A 97 6.79 12.14 5.01
CA LEU A 97 7.98 12.04 5.86
C LEU A 97 9.27 12.04 5.04
N ALA A 98 9.29 11.39 3.87
CA ALA A 98 10.42 11.44 2.94
C ALA A 98 10.74 12.86 2.45
N GLN A 99 9.70 13.64 2.12
CA GLN A 99 9.88 15.04 1.72
C GLN A 99 10.30 15.93 2.91
N ARG A 100 9.76 15.67 4.10
CA ARG A 100 10.03 16.44 5.32
C ARG A 100 11.42 16.16 5.89
N PHE A 101 11.92 14.94 5.74
CA PHE A 101 13.21 14.46 6.23
C PHE A 101 14.02 13.87 5.07
N PRO A 102 14.60 14.70 4.19
CA PRO A 102 15.25 14.24 2.96
C PRO A 102 16.50 13.37 3.19
N HIS A 103 17.03 13.34 4.41
CA HIS A 103 18.17 12.51 4.81
C HIS A 103 17.77 11.25 5.58
N ALA A 104 16.47 11.02 5.81
CA ALA A 104 15.97 9.84 6.50
C ALA A 104 15.69 8.70 5.52
N GLU A 105 16.01 7.47 5.93
CA GLU A 105 15.47 6.26 5.31
C GLU A 105 14.07 5.98 5.86
N ILE A 106 13.09 5.83 4.97
CA ILE A 106 11.70 5.55 5.38
C ILE A 106 11.40 4.08 5.11
N HIS A 107 10.87 3.36 6.09
CA HIS A 107 10.39 1.98 5.91
C HIS A 107 8.87 1.96 6.11
N GLY A 108 8.13 1.67 5.04
CA GLY A 108 6.68 1.52 5.08
C GLY A 108 6.27 0.05 5.16
N PHE A 109 5.55 -0.32 6.22
CA PHE A 109 5.06 -1.68 6.44
C PHE A 109 3.56 -1.75 6.16
N GLU A 110 3.15 -2.57 5.20
CA GLU A 110 1.74 -2.74 4.83
C GLU A 110 1.47 -4.20 4.42
N PRO A 111 0.58 -4.92 5.10
CA PRO A 111 0.31 -6.33 4.79
C PRO A 111 -0.70 -6.55 3.66
N ILE A 112 -1.57 -5.60 3.33
CA ILE A 112 -2.65 -5.81 2.35
C ILE A 112 -2.11 -5.62 0.93
N PRO A 113 -2.11 -6.66 0.06
CA PRO A 113 -1.50 -6.58 -1.27
C PRO A 113 -1.99 -5.43 -2.14
N ALA A 114 -3.30 -5.14 -2.11
CA ALA A 114 -3.88 -4.04 -2.88
C ALA A 114 -3.41 -2.65 -2.40
N ASN A 115 -3.12 -2.49 -1.10
CA ASN A 115 -2.52 -1.26 -0.58
C ASN A 115 -1.04 -1.17 -0.97
N VAL A 116 -0.31 -2.29 -0.85
CA VAL A 116 1.11 -2.39 -1.23
C VAL A 116 1.33 -1.99 -2.69
N GLU A 117 0.43 -2.36 -3.60
CA GLU A 117 0.51 -1.97 -5.01
C GLU A 117 0.51 -0.44 -5.18
N VAL A 118 -0.43 0.25 -4.54
CA VAL A 118 -0.52 1.72 -4.59
C VAL A 118 0.65 2.37 -3.82
N LEU A 119 1.05 1.80 -2.69
CA LEU A 119 2.21 2.22 -1.90
C LEU A 119 3.49 2.19 -2.73
N ARG A 120 3.73 1.15 -3.53
CA ARG A 120 4.89 1.08 -4.43
C ARG A 120 4.88 2.18 -5.48
N ALA A 121 3.72 2.45 -6.08
CA ALA A 121 3.59 3.56 -7.04
C ALA A 121 3.86 4.92 -6.36
N ASN A 122 3.34 5.12 -5.14
CA ASN A 122 3.58 6.35 -4.38
C ASN A 122 5.00 6.48 -3.84
N ALA A 123 5.71 5.36 -3.66
CA ALA A 123 7.10 5.33 -3.23
C ALA A 123 8.09 5.58 -4.37
N GLU A 124 7.64 5.60 -5.62
CA GLU A 124 8.52 5.68 -6.79
C GLU A 124 9.42 6.93 -6.73
N GLY A 125 10.73 6.66 -6.63
CA GLY A 125 11.84 7.60 -6.49
C GLY A 125 11.76 8.57 -5.31
N ALA A 126 11.13 8.14 -4.23
CA ALA A 126 11.38 8.63 -2.87
C ALA A 126 12.23 7.59 -2.10
N PRO A 127 12.97 7.97 -1.04
CA PRO A 127 13.75 7.05 -0.20
C PRO A 127 12.86 6.20 0.73
N ILE A 128 11.94 5.43 0.14
CA ILE A 128 10.94 4.63 0.85
C ILE A 128 11.12 3.14 0.51
N HIS A 129 11.44 2.37 1.53
CA HIS A 129 11.52 0.91 1.49
C HIS A 129 10.15 0.31 1.81
N VAL A 130 9.58 -0.44 0.87
CA VAL A 130 8.26 -1.06 1.03
C VAL A 130 8.40 -2.49 1.56
N HIS A 131 7.76 -2.76 2.70
CA HIS A 131 7.73 -4.05 3.38
C HIS A 131 6.31 -4.63 3.32
N PRO A 132 6.04 -5.65 2.47
CA PRO A 132 4.70 -6.18 2.23
C PRO A 132 4.25 -7.15 3.34
N TYR A 133 4.44 -6.76 4.60
CA TYR A 133 4.17 -7.58 5.77
C TYR A 133 3.85 -6.72 6.99
N GLY A 134 3.08 -7.32 7.90
CA GLY A 134 2.74 -6.70 9.18
C GLY A 134 3.83 -6.93 10.23
N LEU A 135 3.88 -6.03 11.21
CA LEU A 135 4.68 -6.20 12.42
C LEU A 135 3.77 -6.62 13.58
N ARG A 136 4.21 -7.61 14.35
CA ARG A 136 3.53 -8.04 15.57
C ARG A 136 4.55 -8.23 16.69
N PRO A 137 4.24 -7.86 17.94
CA PRO A 137 5.04 -8.27 19.07
C PRO A 137 5.01 -9.79 19.20
N VAL A 138 6.17 -10.39 19.40
CA VAL A 138 6.31 -11.80 19.76
C VAL A 138 7.03 -11.86 21.11
N PRO A 139 6.54 -12.66 22.07
CA PRO A 139 7.28 -12.90 23.30
C PRO A 139 8.64 -13.51 22.97
N LEU A 140 9.73 -12.86 23.36
CA LEU A 140 11.04 -13.50 23.32
C LEU A 140 11.13 -14.41 24.54
N LEU A 141 11.15 -15.72 24.31
CA LEU A 141 11.64 -16.67 25.30
C LEU A 141 13.16 -16.50 25.39
N HIS A 142 13.61 -15.51 26.17
CA HIS A 142 15.01 -15.45 26.60
C HIS A 142 15.19 -16.45 27.74
N PRO A 143 16.24 -17.29 27.75
CA PRO A 143 16.45 -18.33 28.78
C PRO A 143 16.61 -17.77 30.21
N THR A 144 16.74 -16.46 30.39
CA THR A 144 16.97 -15.80 31.69
C THR A 144 15.96 -14.72 32.07
N GLY A 145 14.93 -14.45 31.27
CA GLY A 145 13.90 -13.46 31.65
C GLY A 145 13.31 -12.67 30.48
N ARG A 146 12.01 -12.38 30.59
CA ARG A 146 11.10 -11.81 29.58
C ARG A 146 11.66 -10.59 28.84
N GLY A 147 11.79 -10.72 27.51
CA GLY A 147 11.92 -9.60 26.57
C GLY A 147 10.80 -9.63 25.52
N THR A 148 10.48 -8.50 24.90
CA THR A 148 9.59 -8.43 23.73
C THR A 148 10.43 -8.14 22.48
N GLY A 149 10.19 -8.93 21.43
CA GLY A 149 10.82 -8.76 20.11
C GLY A 149 9.76 -8.59 19.04
N TRP A 150 10.12 -8.03 17.89
CA TRP A 150 9.21 -7.86 16.76
C TRP A 150 9.64 -8.80 15.64
N ILE A 151 8.68 -9.51 15.03
CA ILE A 151 8.93 -10.38 13.87
C ILE A 151 8.06 -9.91 12.71
N ALA A 152 8.64 -9.91 11.50
CA ALA A 152 7.95 -9.66 10.24
C ALA A 152 7.09 -10.88 9.85
N LEU A 153 5.79 -10.68 9.62
CA LEU A 153 4.89 -11.73 9.13
C LEU A 153 4.45 -11.44 7.70
N GLY A 154 5.03 -12.17 6.74
CA GLY A 154 4.54 -12.20 5.36
C GLY A 154 3.07 -12.55 5.29
N ALA A 155 2.35 -12.04 4.29
CA ALA A 155 1.04 -12.58 3.94
C ALA A 155 1.16 -14.12 3.85
N PRO A 156 0.22 -14.90 4.42
CA PRO A 156 0.29 -16.35 4.29
C PRO A 156 0.35 -16.67 2.80
N ASN A 157 1.35 -17.47 2.39
CA ASN A 157 1.32 -18.08 1.06
C ASN A 157 -0.09 -18.66 0.88
N PRO A 158 -0.75 -18.44 -0.28
CA PRO A 158 -2.04 -19.07 -0.53
C PRO A 158 -1.86 -20.56 -0.26
N LEU A 159 -2.68 -21.08 0.67
CA LEU A 159 -2.65 -22.49 1.00
C LEU A 159 -2.67 -23.27 -0.32
N PRO A 160 -1.77 -24.25 -0.52
CA PRO A 160 -1.79 -25.05 -1.73
C PRO A 160 -3.22 -25.56 -1.90
N ALA A 161 -3.80 -25.30 -3.09
CA ALA A 161 -5.15 -25.73 -3.39
C ALA A 161 -5.32 -27.20 -2.96
N PRO A 162 -6.42 -27.57 -2.30
CA PRO A 162 -6.60 -28.94 -1.83
C PRO A 162 -6.36 -29.86 -3.02
N LYS A 163 -5.37 -30.76 -2.90
CA LYS A 163 -5.10 -31.76 -3.92
C LYS A 163 -6.43 -32.45 -4.17
N ARG A 164 -7.03 -32.21 -5.35
CA ARG A 164 -8.27 -32.88 -5.75
C ARG A 164 -7.98 -34.37 -5.61
N SER A 165 -8.61 -35.01 -4.64
CA SER A 165 -8.53 -36.46 -4.49
C SER A 165 -9.07 -37.05 -5.78
N ALA A 166 -8.22 -37.77 -6.50
CA ALA A 166 -8.60 -38.50 -7.70
C ALA A 166 -9.82 -39.39 -7.37
N PRO A 167 -10.84 -39.47 -8.24
CA PRO A 167 -11.95 -40.38 -8.03
C PRO A 167 -11.42 -41.81 -8.01
N ARG A 168 -11.82 -42.56 -6.98
CA ARG A 168 -11.51 -43.98 -6.82
C ARG A 168 -12.31 -44.77 -7.86
N TYR A 169 -11.58 -45.56 -8.64
CA TYR A 169 -11.96 -46.83 -9.26
C TYR A 169 -13.01 -46.85 -10.40
N ALA A 170 -12.58 -47.31 -11.58
CA ALA A 170 -13.33 -48.18 -12.51
C ALA A 170 -12.34 -48.86 -13.49
N PRO A 171 -12.66 -50.02 -14.07
CA PRO A 171 -11.74 -51.15 -14.21
C PRO A 171 -10.91 -51.20 -15.51
N ARG A 172 -9.93 -52.11 -15.48
CA ARG A 172 -9.00 -52.47 -16.55
C ARG A 172 -9.72 -52.93 -17.82
N ALA A 173 -9.25 -52.43 -18.96
CA ALA A 173 -9.30 -53.13 -20.24
C ALA A 173 -7.89 -53.11 -20.86
N THR A 174 -7.32 -54.29 -21.04
CA THR A 174 -6.11 -54.58 -21.81
C THR A 174 -6.39 -54.46 -23.30
N CYS A 175 -5.54 -53.79 -24.09
CA CYS A 175 -5.02 -54.36 -25.34
C CYS A 175 -3.90 -53.51 -26.01
N SER A 176 -2.80 -54.20 -26.29
CA SER A 176 -1.77 -54.05 -27.34
C SER A 176 -1.14 -52.68 -27.68
N LEU A 177 0.19 -52.67 -27.49
CA LEU A 177 1.18 -51.84 -28.16
C LEU A 177 0.96 -51.70 -29.68
N ARG A 178 1.19 -50.50 -30.21
CA ARG A 178 2.01 -50.31 -31.42
C ARG A 178 2.93 -49.11 -31.25
N LEU A 179 4.23 -49.38 -31.35
CA LEU A 179 5.30 -48.43 -31.57
C LEU A 179 5.17 -47.84 -32.97
N THR A 180 5.27 -46.52 -33.10
CA THR A 180 6.01 -45.93 -34.22
C THR A 180 6.61 -44.60 -33.81
N ALA A 181 7.93 -44.51 -33.88
CA ALA A 181 8.70 -43.29 -33.87
C ALA A 181 8.48 -42.52 -35.19
N CYS A 182 8.53 -41.19 -35.17
CA CYS A 182 9.15 -40.45 -36.26
C CYS A 182 9.62 -39.07 -35.79
N ASN A 183 10.74 -38.68 -36.39
CA ASN A 183 11.67 -37.64 -35.98
C ASN A 183 11.24 -36.21 -36.32
N ARG A 184 11.97 -35.30 -35.67
CA ARG A 184 12.22 -33.91 -36.05
C ARG A 184 12.41 -33.72 -37.56
N THR A 185 11.87 -32.62 -38.06
CA THR A 185 12.60 -31.57 -38.79
C THR A 185 12.02 -30.23 -38.39
#